data_AF-B0N916-F1
#
_entry.id   AF-B0N916-F1
#
_cell.length_a   1.000
_cell.length_b   1.000
_cell.length_c   1.000
_cell.angle_alpha   90.00
_cell.angle_beta   90.00
_cell.angle_gamma   90.00
#
_symmetry.space_group_name_H-M   'P 1'
#
loop_
_entity.id
_entity.type
_entity.pdbx_description
1 polymer ?
#
loop_
_entity_poly.entity_id
_entity_poly.type
_entity_poly.pdbx_seq_one_letter_code
_entity_poly.pdbx_strand_id
1 'polypeptide(L)' 'MFLLVCATGMSTSLLVNRMKETAETKEIEFQIEAHPVGQIEKYGEAADDILLGPQVRYELKNVKMN' A
#
# COMPACT_ATOMS: atom_id res chain seq x y z
N MET A 1 10.08 -1.95 0.80
CA MET A 1 8.79 -1.68 1.47
C MET A 1 7.66 -1.58 0.45
N PHE A 2 6.52 -2.23 0.68
CA PHE A 2 5.31 -2.04 -0.12
C PHE A 2 4.47 -0.90 0.43
N LEU A 3 3.96 -0.04 -0.47
CA LEU A 3 3.04 1.03 -0.14
C LEU A 3 1.64 0.72 -0.69
N LEU A 4 0.68 0.46 0.21
CA LEU A 4 -0.72 0.31 -0.16
C LEU A 4 -1.45 1.65 -0.09
N VAL A 5 -1.93 2.11 -1.24
CA VAL A 5 -2.64 3.38 -1.37
C VAL A 5 -4.13 3.11 -1.44
N CYS A 6 -4.93 3.79 -0.61
CA CYS A 6 -6.37 3.58 -0.56
C CYS A 6 -7.15 4.87 -0.34
N ALA A 7 -8.48 4.80 -0.51
CA ALA A 7 -9.38 5.77 0.10
C ALA A 7 -9.50 5.35 1.58
N THR A 8 -8.96 6.18 2.48
CA THR A 8 -8.82 5.97 3.94
C THR A 8 -9.93 5.09 4.55
N GLY A 9 -9.59 4.00 5.26
CA GLY A 9 -10.62 3.14 5.88
C GLY A 9 -10.10 1.96 6.72
N MET A 10 -10.97 1.43 7.59
CA MET A 10 -10.68 0.28 8.46
C MET A 10 -10.37 -1.02 7.70
N SER A 11 -10.93 -1.18 6.49
CA SER A 11 -10.73 -2.37 5.66
C SER A 11 -9.29 -2.53 5.18
N THR A 12 -8.59 -1.42 4.93
CA THR A 12 -7.18 -1.41 4.56
C THR A 12 -6.29 -1.86 5.73
N SER A 13 -6.58 -1.40 6.95
CA SER A 13 -5.84 -1.81 8.15
C SER A 13 -5.98 -3.32 8.40
N LEU A 14 -7.17 -3.88 8.22
CA LEU A 14 -7.38 -5.32 8.35
C LEU A 14 -6.58 -6.12 7.31
N LEU A 15 -6.53 -5.65 6.06
CA LEU A 15 -5.73 -6.29 5.01
C LEU A 15 -4.23 -6.25 5.35
N VAL A 16 -3.71 -5.08 5.74
CA VAL A 16 -2.31 -4.89 6.13
C VAL A 16 -1.92 -5.83 7.28
N ASN A 17 -2.77 -5.96 8.29
CA ASN A 17 -2.51 -6.86 9.42
C ASN A 17 -2.43 -8.33 8.96
N ARG A 18 -3.38 -8.80 8.15
CA ARG A 18 -3.33 -10.17 7.61
C ARG A 18 -2.12 -10.43 6.73
N MET A 19 -1.68 -9.43 5.96
CA MET A 19 -0.46 -9.53 5.15
C MET A 19 0.78 -9.70 6.04
N LYS A 20 0.88 -8.93 7.14
CA LYS A 20 1.96 -9.07 8.13
C LYS A 20 1.95 -10.44 8.81
N GLU A 21 0.79 -10.89 9.31
CA GLU A 21 0.61 -12.22 9.92
C GLU A 21 1.02 -13.35 8.97
N THR A 22 0.64 -13.24 7.69
CA THR A 22 1.00 -14.24 6.68
C THR A 22 2.50 -14.23 6.38
N ALA A 23 3.12 -13.04 6.32
CA ALA A 23 4.54 -12.91 6.09
C ALA A 23 5.37 -13.51 7.24
N GLU A 24 4.95 -13.25 8.49
CA GLU A 24 5.53 -13.88 9.69
C GLU A 24 5.43 -15.40 9.61
N THR A 25 4.25 -15.93 9.29
CA THR A 25 4.02 -17.38 9.17
C THR A 25 4.86 -18.04 8.08
N LYS A 26 5.18 -17.29 7.02
CA LYS A 26 5.96 -17.78 5.87
C LYS A 26 7.45 -17.45 5.97
N GLU A 27 7.89 -16.85 7.07
CA GLU A 27 9.27 -16.39 7.27
C GLU A 27 9.76 -15.46 6.15
N ILE A 28 8.85 -14.62 5.63
CA ILE A 28 9.15 -13.62 4.60
C ILE A 28 9.41 -12.29 5.30
N GLU A 29 10.61 -11.73 5.10
CA GLU A 29 10.91 -10.36 5.52
C GLU A 29 10.05 -9.39 4.69
N PHE A 30 9.00 -8.84 5.32
CA PHE A 30 7.98 -8.08 4.64
C PHE A 30 7.61 -6.82 5.41
N GLN A 31 7.74 -5.68 4.74
CA GLN A 31 7.32 -4.38 5.26
C GLN A 31 6.24 -3.79 4.36
N ILE A 32 5.11 -3.44 4.97
CA ILE A 32 3.98 -2.79 4.31
C ILE A 32 3.46 -1.61 5.12
N GLU A 33 3.22 -0.50 4.43
CA GLU A 33 2.52 0.67 4.96
C GLU A 33 1.27 0.96 4.13
N ALA A 34 0.27 1.59 4.77
CA ALA A 34 -0.93 2.03 4.08
C ALA A 34 -1.21 3.50 4.33
N HIS A 35 -1.36 4.26 3.25
CA HIS A 35 -1.58 5.71 3.28
C HIS A 35 -2.69 6.12 2.31
N PRO A 36 -3.36 7.27 2.52
CA PRO A 36 -4.33 7.79 1.57
C PRO A 36 -3.66 8.25 0.27
N VAL A 37 -4.41 8.24 -0.84
CA VAL A 37 -3.93 8.64 -2.19
C VAL A 37 -3.19 9.98 -2.21
N GLY A 38 -3.65 10.98 -1.44
CA GLY A 38 -3.01 12.30 -1.39
C GLY A 38 -1.62 12.33 -0.74
N GLN A 39 -1.09 11.20 -0.27
CA GLN A 39 0.23 11.11 0.37
C GLN A 39 1.24 10.31 -0.46
N ILE A 40 0.90 9.90 -1.69
CA ILE A 40 1.82 9.15 -2.57
C ILE A 40 3.12 9.91 -2.80
N GLU A 41 3.08 11.23 -3.04
CA GLU A 41 4.31 12.02 -3.25
C GLU A 41 5.26 11.98 -2.05
N LYS A 42 4.73 11.78 -0.83
CA LYS A 42 5.52 11.76 0.39
C LYS A 42 6.14 10.39 0.70
N TYR A 43 5.41 9.31 0.43
CA TYR A 43 5.81 7.94 0.83
C TYR A 43 6.19 7.06 -0.35
N GLY A 44 5.81 7.44 -1.57
CA GLY A 44 5.98 6.64 -2.79
C GLY A 44 7.43 6.47 -3.20
N GLU A 45 8.28 7.49 -3.04
CA GLU A 45 9.71 7.41 -3.39
C GLU A 45 10.47 6.35 -2.58
N ALA A 46 10.02 6.06 -1.36
CA ALA A 46 10.64 5.08 -0.47
C ALA A 46 10.07 3.66 -0.66
N ALA A 47 9.08 3.48 -1.54
CA ALA A 47 8.43 2.19 -1.78
C ALA A 47 9.15 1.42 -2.90
N ASP A 48 9.35 0.12 -2.69
CA ASP A 48 9.79 -0.77 -3.78
C ASP A 48 8.65 -1.00 -4.77
N ASP A 49 7.43 -1.13 -4.24
CA ASP A 49 6.21 -1.36 -5.00
C ASP A 49 5.05 -0.56 -4.41
N ILE A 50 4.25 0.05 -5.30
CA ILE A 50 3.01 0.75 -4.96
C ILE A 50 1.81 -0.10 -5.36
N LEU A 51 0.99 -0.48 -4.38
CA LEU A 51 -0.25 -1.20 -4.55
C LEU A 51 -1.42 -0.24 -4.47
N LEU A 52 -2.32 -0.25 -5.46
CA LEU A 52 -3.53 0.57 -5.43
C LEU A 52 -4.74 -0.25 -4.97
N GLY A 53 -5.43 0.25 -3.96
CA GLY A 53 -6.75 -0.24 -3.60
C GLY A 53 -7.73 -0.06 -4.76
N PRO A 54 -8.71 -0.98 -4.92
CA PRO A 54 -9.62 -0.97 -6.07
C PRO A 54 -10.44 0.32 -6.16
N GLN A 55 -10.74 0.94 -5.01
CA GLN A 55 -11.50 2.20 -4.92
C GLN A 55 -10.79 3.40 -5.55
N VAL A 56 -9.46 3.36 -5.63
CA VAL A 56 -8.62 4.44 -6.19
C VAL A 56 -7.95 4.01 -7.50
N ARG A 57 -8.50 3.02 -8.20
CA ARG A 57 -7.93 2.50 -9.46
C ARG A 57 -7.72 3.60 -10.53
N TYR A 58 -8.54 4.65 -10.52
CA TYR A 58 -8.42 5.76 -11.46
C TYR A 58 -7.10 6.53 -11.33
N GLU A 59 -6.43 6.43 -10.19
CA GLU A 59 -5.15 7.09 -9.89
C GLU A 59 -3.94 6.36 -10.51
N LEU A 60 -4.13 5.18 -11.08
CA LEU A 60 -3.04 4.39 -11.66
C LEU A 60 -2.23 5.17 -12.71
N LYS A 61 -2.90 6.02 -13.50
CA LYS A 61 -2.20 6.86 -14.48
C LYS A 61 -1.31 7.88 -13.79
N ASN A 62 -1.82 8.55 -12.76
CA ASN A 62 -1.07 9.57 -12.01
C ASN A 62 0.13 8.96 -11.30
N VAL A 63 -0.05 7.81 -10.67
CA VAL A 63 1.04 7.09 -9.97
C VAL A 63 2.13 6.60 -10.93
N LYS A 64 1.79 6.18 -12.14
CA LYS A 64 2.79 5.71 -13.13
C LYS A 64 3.53 6.84 -13.86
N MET A 65 3.03 8.06 -13.81
CA MET A 65 3.65 9.22 -14.47
C MET A 65 4.71 9.89 -13.60
N ASN A 66 4.71 9.61 -12.30
CA ASN A 66 5.75 10.00 -11.34
C ASN A 66 6.85 8.94 -11.30
#